data_AF-A0A5S3WW73-F1
#
_entry.id   AF-A0A5S3WW73-F1
#
_cell.length_a   1.000
_cell.length_b   1.000
_cell.length_c   1.000
_cell.angle_alpha   90.00
_cell.angle_beta   90.00
_cell.angle_gamma   90.00
#
_symmetry.space_group_name_H-M   'P 1'
#
loop_
_entity.id
_entity.type
_entity.pdbx_description
1 polymer ?
#
loop_
_entity_poly.entity_id
_entity_poly.type
_entity_poly.pdbx_seq_one_letter_code
_entity_poly.pdbx_strand_id
1 'polypeptide(L)'
;MITYGEITLKSGFKYQVELHSVKTDSMGNLYGGKFKNDTDFLTQLESDAKDVGSWKAVQEMNIQFDYRGNNFDCDILVQDVFNEFISFKVIKMLAM
;
A
#
# COMPACT_ATOMS: atom_id res chain seq x y z
N MET A 1 12.09 12.20 -7.72
CA MET A 1 10.67 12.45 -8.07
C MET A 1 9.84 11.77 -7.01
N ILE A 2 9.07 12.54 -6.25
CA ILE A 2 8.13 12.00 -5.27
C ILE A 2 6.95 11.44 -6.06
N THR A 3 6.58 10.19 -5.79
CA THR A 3 5.41 9.54 -6.40
C THR A 3 4.34 9.42 -5.34
N TYR A 4 3.12 9.88 -5.63
CA TYR A 4 1.99 9.69 -4.74
C TYR A 4 1.14 8.52 -5.22
N GLY A 5 0.55 7.81 -4.27
CA GLY A 5 -0.41 6.74 -4.53
C GLY A 5 -1.64 6.89 -3.66
N GLU A 6 -2.67 6.12 -3.98
CA GLU A 6 -3.87 5.94 -3.17
C GLU A 6 -3.89 4.51 -2.63
N ILE A 7 -4.01 4.35 -1.32
CA ILE A 7 -4.27 3.06 -0.68
C ILE A 7 -5.75 2.99 -0.34
N THR A 8 -6.39 1.89 -0.72
CA THR A 8 -7.75 1.56 -0.29
C THR A 8 -7.69 0.39 0.70
N LEU A 9 -8.09 0.65 1.95
CA LEU A 9 -8.23 -0.36 3.00
C LEU A 9 -9.43 -1.27 2.73
N LYS A 10 -9.48 -2.44 3.37
CA LYS A 10 -10.64 -3.37 3.24
C LYS A 10 -11.96 -2.76 3.73
N SER A 11 -11.89 -1.84 4.67
CA SER A 11 -13.03 -1.03 5.15
C SER A 11 -13.59 -0.07 4.07
N GLY A 12 -12.85 0.14 2.98
CA GLY A 12 -13.19 1.09 1.92
C GLY A 12 -12.62 2.49 2.13
N PHE A 13 -11.95 2.76 3.26
CA PHE A 13 -11.24 4.03 3.46
C PHE A 13 -10.07 4.18 2.51
N LYS A 14 -9.89 5.40 2.02
CA LYS A 14 -8.87 5.76 1.03
C LYS A 14 -7.88 6.76 1.61
N TYR A 15 -6.60 6.52 1.38
CA TYR A 15 -5.50 7.35 1.87
C TYR A 15 -4.55 7.70 0.76
N GLN A 16 -4.18 8.98 0.66
CA GLN A 16 -3.03 9.35 -0.15
C GLN A 16 -1.74 9.01 0.59
N VAL A 17 -0.81 8.37 -0.09
CA VAL A 17 0.49 7.99 0.46
C VAL A 17 1.63 8.48 -0.43
N GLU A 18 2.74 8.84 0.19
CA GLU A 18 3.97 9.17 -0.50
C GLU A 18 4.79 7.90 -0.71
N LEU A 19 5.01 7.47 -1.95
CA LEU A 19 5.90 6.36 -2.25
C LEU A 19 7.36 6.79 -2.11
N HIS A 20 8.03 6.16 -1.15
CA HIS A 20 9.46 6.35 -0.92
C HIS A 20 10.31 5.48 -1.84
N SER A 21 9.86 4.26 -2.14
CA SER A 21 10.55 3.37 -3.07
C SER A 21 9.58 2.45 -3.80
N VAL A 22 9.87 2.19 -5.08
CA VAL A 22 9.11 1.28 -5.93
C VAL A 22 10.07 0.22 -6.45
N LYS A 23 9.72 -1.05 -6.28
CA LYS A 23 10.53 -2.19 -6.67
C LYS A 23 9.91 -2.88 -7.88
N THR A 24 10.62 -2.81 -9.00
CA THR A 24 10.23 -3.42 -10.27
C THR A 24 11.28 -4.44 -10.71
N ASP A 25 10.84 -5.47 -11.43
CA ASP A 25 11.74 -6.42 -12.09
C ASP A 25 12.33 -5.84 -13.38
N SER A 26 13.15 -6.62 -14.09
CA SER A 26 13.75 -6.20 -15.37
C SER A 26 12.75 -5.96 -16.50
N MET A 27 11.52 -6.44 -16.36
CA MET A 27 10.41 -6.26 -17.30
C MET A 27 9.51 -5.07 -16.92
N GLY A 28 9.76 -4.44 -15.78
CA GLY A 28 8.95 -3.32 -15.27
C GLY A 28 7.76 -3.75 -14.42
N ASN A 29 7.61 -5.04 -14.10
CA ASN A 29 6.51 -5.50 -13.25
C ASN A 29 6.79 -5.10 -11.80
N LEU A 30 5.76 -4.54 -11.15
CA LEU A 30 5.82 -4.18 -9.74
C LEU A 30 5.75 -5.44 -8.87
N TYR A 31 6.68 -5.57 -7.91
CA TYR A 31 6.62 -6.63 -6.91
C TYR A 31 6.63 -6.12 -5.47
N GLY A 32 6.81 -4.82 -5.26
CA GLY A 32 6.68 -4.21 -3.94
C GLY A 32 7.24 -2.80 -3.86
N GLY A 33 7.38 -2.30 -2.65
CA GLY A 33 7.87 -0.96 -2.42
C GLY A 33 7.83 -0.56 -0.96
N LYS A 34 7.96 0.75 -0.74
CA LYS A 34 7.75 1.39 0.55
C LYS A 34 7.00 2.69 0.37
N PHE A 35 6.07 2.98 1.26
CA PHE A 35 5.40 4.26 1.34
C PHE A 35 5.57 4.86 2.73
N LYS A 36 5.53 6.19 2.80
CA LYS A 36 5.60 6.93 4.04
C LYS A 36 4.33 6.70 4.83
N ASN A 37 4.51 6.39 6.09
CA ASN A 37 3.42 6.22 7.02
C ASN A 37 2.81 7.57 7.39
N ASP A 38 1.49 7.59 7.49
CA ASP A 38 0.75 8.73 8.03
C ASP A 38 0.08 8.32 9.34
N THR A 39 0.03 9.24 10.30
CA THR A 39 -0.57 9.00 11.62
C THR A 39 -2.06 8.67 11.48
N ASP A 40 -2.74 9.29 10.51
CA ASP A 40 -4.15 9.04 10.23
C ASP A 40 -4.39 7.65 9.63
N PHE A 41 -3.47 7.18 8.78
CA PHE A 41 -3.49 5.83 8.22
C PHE A 41 -3.37 4.77 9.32
N LEU A 42 -2.42 4.93 10.25
CA LEU A 42 -2.24 4.01 11.37
C LEU A 42 -3.48 3.93 12.26
N THR A 43 -4.03 5.10 12.60
CA THR A 43 -5.20 5.18 13.49
C THR A 43 -6.40 4.43 12.89
N GLN A 44 -6.61 4.55 11.58
CA GLN A 44 -7.67 3.79 10.92
C GLN A 44 -7.36 2.30 10.85
N LEU A 45 -6.11 1.92 10.58
CA LEU A 45 -5.70 0.52 10.52
C LEU A 45 -5.89 -0.17 11.89
N GLU A 46 -5.62 0.54 12.98
CA GLU A 46 -5.90 0.11 14.36
C GLU A 46 -7.41 -0.07 14.60
N SER A 47 -8.23 0.87 14.15
CA SER A 47 -9.70 0.78 14.26
C SER A 47 -10.23 -0.44 13.50
N ASP A 48 -9.82 -0.62 12.24
CA ASP A 48 -10.25 -1.74 11.41
C ASP A 48 -9.77 -3.08 12.00
N ALA A 49 -8.54 -3.14 12.52
CA ALA A 49 -8.00 -4.34 13.16
C ALA A 49 -8.80 -4.72 14.41
N LYS A 50 -9.27 -3.73 15.17
CA LYS A 50 -10.13 -3.92 16.34
C LYS A 50 -11.51 -4.44 15.95
N ASP A 51 -12.11 -3.89 14.90
CA ASP A 51 -13.45 -4.28 14.43
C ASP A 51 -13.45 -5.70 13.84
N VAL A 52 -12.40 -6.06 13.09
CA VAL A 52 -12.23 -7.40 12.51
C VAL A 52 -11.65 -8.41 13.51
N GLY A 53 -11.11 -7.92 14.64
CA GLY A 53 -10.44 -8.74 15.67
C GLY A 53 -9.11 -9.36 15.20
N SER A 54 -8.49 -8.82 14.14
CA SER A 54 -7.25 -9.37 13.58
C SER A 54 -6.45 -8.34 12.80
N TRP A 55 -5.23 -8.07 13.27
CA TRP A 55 -4.23 -7.27 12.55
C TRP A 55 -3.84 -7.87 11.21
N LYS A 56 -3.83 -9.21 11.12
CA LYS A 56 -3.48 -9.89 9.86
C LYS A 56 -4.53 -9.64 8.78
N ALA A 57 -5.79 -9.44 9.18
CA ALA A 57 -6.87 -9.23 8.23
C ALA A 57 -6.78 -7.88 7.49
N VAL A 58 -6.18 -6.87 8.13
CA VAL A 58 -6.04 -5.49 7.61
C VAL A 58 -4.71 -5.22 6.90
N GLN A 59 -3.82 -6.21 6.81
CA GLN A 59 -2.56 -6.09 6.08
C GLN A 59 -2.73 -6.19 4.55
N GLU A 60 -3.84 -6.75 4.11
CA GLU A 60 -4.17 -6.83 2.69
C GLU A 60 -4.99 -5.61 2.30
N MET A 61 -4.53 -4.87 1.29
CA MET A 61 -5.15 -3.63 0.82
C MET A 61 -4.88 -3.47 -0.68
N ASN A 62 -5.57 -2.52 -1.31
CA ASN A 62 -5.29 -2.14 -2.69
C ASN A 62 -4.43 -0.87 -2.71
N ILE A 63 -3.53 -0.76 -3.67
CA ILE A 63 -2.78 0.48 -3.94
C ILE A 63 -2.82 0.82 -5.43
N GLN A 64 -3.00 2.11 -5.71
CA GLN A 64 -3.02 2.68 -7.05
C GLN A 64 -2.03 3.84 -7.15
N PHE A 65 -1.17 3.86 -8.17
CA PHE A 65 -0.22 4.95 -8.40
C PHE A 65 0.37 4.97 -9.81
N ASP A 66 0.83 6.14 -10.24
CA ASP A 66 1.58 6.29 -11.49
C ASP A 66 3.09 6.28 -11.24
N TYR A 67 3.84 5.40 -11.92
CA TYR A 67 5.29 5.35 -11.83
C TYR A 67 5.95 5.15 -13.19
N ARG A 68 6.83 6.08 -13.56
CA ARG A 68 7.57 6.09 -14.84
C ARG A 68 6.66 5.95 -16.08
N GLY A 69 5.49 6.57 -16.04
CA GLY A 69 4.52 6.55 -17.14
C GLY A 69 3.64 5.29 -17.21
N ASN A 70 3.73 4.41 -16.22
CA ASN A 70 2.81 3.27 -16.06
C ASN A 70 1.88 3.53 -14.88
N ASN A 71 0.61 3.17 -15.04
CA ASN A 71 -0.34 3.12 -13.93
C ASN A 71 -0.30 1.72 -13.32
N PHE A 72 -0.16 1.65 -11.99
CA PHE A 72 -0.20 0.41 -11.25
C PHE A 72 -1.47 0.38 -10.41
N ASP A 73 -2.27 -0.67 -10.57
CA ASP A 73 -3.38 -1.02 -9.69
C ASP A 73 -3.16 -2.45 -9.19
N CYS A 74 -2.94 -2.61 -7.88
CA CYS A 74 -2.56 -3.90 -7.32
C CYS A 74 -3.03 -4.13 -5.89
N ASP A 75 -3.37 -5.38 -5.61
CA ASP A 75 -3.52 -5.88 -4.25
C ASP A 75 -2.13 -6.07 -3.64
N ILE A 76 -1.94 -5.53 -2.45
CA ILE A 76 -0.68 -5.57 -1.72
C ILE A 76 -0.87 -6.13 -0.32
N LEU A 77 0.21 -6.72 0.19
CA LEU A 77 0.38 -7.08 1.59
C LEU A 77 1.36 -6.10 2.23
N VAL A 78 0.91 -5.32 3.19
CA VAL A 78 1.80 -4.46 3.98
C VAL A 78 2.52 -5.24 5.08
N GLN A 79 3.75 -4.83 5.32
CA GLN A 79 4.63 -5.38 6.34
C GLN A 79 5.22 -4.21 7.13
N ASP A 80 5.46 -4.44 8.43
CA ASP A 80 6.05 -3.44 9.34
C ASP A 80 5.25 -2.14 9.43
N VAL A 81 3.92 -2.25 9.63
CA VAL A 81 2.98 -1.11 9.65
C VAL A 81 3.32 -0.02 10.68
N PHE A 82 4.13 -0.33 11.70
CA PHE A 82 4.55 0.64 12.73
C PHE A 82 5.84 1.40 12.40
N ASN A 83 6.47 1.15 11.25
CA ASN A 83 7.62 1.91 10.81
C ASN A 83 7.20 3.23 10.14
N GLU A 84 8.10 4.21 10.16
CA GLU A 84 7.94 5.47 9.40
C GLU A 84 7.76 5.21 7.89
N PHE A 85 8.38 4.13 7.39
CA PHE A 85 8.21 3.66 6.02
C PHE A 85 7.67 2.24 6.03
N ILE A 86 6.40 2.11 5.69
CA ILE A 86 5.71 0.82 5.59
C ILE A 86 6.15 0.16 4.30
N SER A 87 6.54 -1.11 4.39
CA SER A 87 6.89 -1.89 3.21
C SER A 87 5.68 -2.67 2.71
N PHE A 88 5.61 -2.89 1.41
CA PHE A 88 4.56 -3.70 0.82
C PHE A 88 5.10 -4.65 -0.23
N LYS A 89 4.37 -5.74 -0.42
CA LYS A 89 4.58 -6.72 -1.49
C LYS A 89 3.33 -6.82 -2.33
N VAL A 90 3.51 -6.90 -3.65
CA VAL A 90 2.38 -7.16 -4.55
C VAL A 90 1.93 -8.60 -4.40
N ILE A 91 0.64 -8.78 -4.15
CA ILE A 91 -0.06 -10.07 -4.16
C ILE A 91 -0.57 -10.33 -5.57
N LYS A 92 -1.22 -9.33 -6.17
CA LYS A 92 -1.90 -9.46 -7.46
C LYS A 92 -1.99 -8.11 -8.17
N MET A 93 -1.70 -8.11 -9.47
CA MET A 93 -2.01 -6.98 -10.35
C MET A 93 -3.50 -7.02 -10.74
N LEU A 94 -4.21 -5.90 -10.60
CA LEU A 94 -5.64 -5.79 -10.92
C LEU A 94 -5.88 -5.26 -12.33
N ALA A 95 -5.03 -4.36 -12.83
CA ALA A 95 -5.02 -3.91 -14.21
C ALA A 95 -3.64 -3.33 -14.60
N MET A 96 -3.32 -3.38 -15.89
CA MET A 96 -2.27 -2.60 -16.56
C MET A 96 -2.93 -1.66 -17.57
#